data_AF-A0A660NUK2-F1
#
_entry.id   AF-A0A660NUK2-F1
#
_cell.length_a   1.000
_cell.length_b   1.000
_cell.length_c   1.000
_cell.angle_alpha   90.00
_cell.angle_beta   90.00
_cell.angle_gamma   90.00
#
_symmetry.space_group_name_H-M   'P 1'
#
loop_
_entity.id
_entity.type
_entity.pdbx_description
1 polymer ?
#
loop_
_entity_poly.entity_id
_entity_poly.type
_entity_poly.pdbx_seq_one_letter_code
_entity_poly.pdbx_strand_id
1 'polypeptide(L)' 'MYAAIVALFVTSFVLPQQLQAENYNLLLNGKRVTSENCGDLTAIEGVKGKVTYDATSNVLTLENATISNAS' A
#
# COMPACT_ATOMS: atom_id res chain seq x y z
N MET A 1 -14.40 45.36 -12.47
CA MET A 1 -14.87 44.40 -11.43
C MET A 1 -15.00 42.96 -11.97
N TYR A 2 -14.15 42.52 -12.91
CA TYR A 2 -14.19 41.13 -13.45
C TYR A 2 -12.81 40.45 -13.54
N ALA A 3 -11.70 41.18 -13.35
CA ALA A 3 -10.36 40.59 -13.43
C ALA A 3 -9.93 39.84 -12.15
N ALA A 4 -10.48 40.19 -10.98
CA ALA A 4 -10.08 39.58 -9.70
C ALA A 4 -10.74 38.21 -9.43
N ILE A 5 -11.82 37.85 -10.12
CA ILE A 5 -12.55 36.60 -9.89
C ILE A 5 -11.91 35.42 -10.66
N VAL A 6 -11.21 35.69 -11.76
CA VAL A 6 -10.56 34.65 -12.59
C VAL A 6 -9.30 34.07 -11.91
N ALA A 7 -8.60 34.85 -11.09
CA ALA A 7 -7.39 34.40 -10.41
C ALA A 7 -7.64 33.38 -9.27
N LEU A 8 -8.85 33.33 -8.71
CA LEU A 8 -9.18 32.45 -7.57
C LEU A 8 -9.48 31.01 -7.99
N PHE A 9 -9.72 30.73 -9.28
CA PHE A 9 -10.08 29.40 -9.77
C PHE A 9 -8.90 28.52 -10.23
N VAL A 10 -7.68 29.07 -10.31
CA VAL A 10 -6.52 28.35 -10.88
C VAL A 10 -5.66 27.67 -9.80
N THR A 11 -5.82 28.00 -8.52
CA THR A 11 -4.95 27.51 -7.44
C THR A 11 -5.45 26.24 -6.74
N SER A 12 -6.66 25.77 -7.02
CA SER A 12 -7.30 24.69 -6.24
C SER A 12 -6.95 23.25 -6.66
N PHE A 13 -5.99 23.04 -7.57
CA PHE A 13 -5.73 21.72 -8.19
C PHE A 13 -4.35 21.09 -7.88
N VAL A 14 -3.74 21.44 -6.74
CA VAL A 14 -2.47 20.82 -6.30
C VAL A 14 -2.53 20.25 -4.88
N LEU A 15 -3.71 19.85 -4.40
CA LEU A 15 -3.77 18.95 -3.24
C LEU A 15 -3.14 17.62 -3.69
N PRO A 16 -2.01 17.17 -3.10
CA PRO A 16 -1.57 15.80 -3.31
C PRO A 16 -2.74 14.92 -2.87
N GLN A 17 -3.34 14.20 -3.82
CA GLN A 17 -4.23 13.11 -3.44
C GLN A 17 -3.36 12.19 -2.59
N GLN A 18 -3.58 12.19 -1.28
CA GLN A 18 -2.99 11.20 -0.39
C GLN A 18 -3.59 9.87 -0.85
N LEU A 19 -2.90 9.19 -1.77
CA LEU A 19 -3.16 7.82 -2.15
C LEU A 19 -2.90 6.98 -0.89
N GLN A 20 -3.90 6.91 -0.02
CA GLN A 20 -3.85 6.01 1.11
C GLN A 20 -3.75 4.60 0.54
N ALA A 21 -2.72 3.87 0.96
CA ALA A 21 -2.55 2.49 0.53
C ALA A 21 -3.81 1.69 0.89
N GLU A 22 -4.34 0.97 -0.09
CA GLU A 22 -5.53 0.15 0.12
C GLU A 22 -5.20 -0.95 1.14
N ASN A 23 -6.09 -1.18 2.09
CA ASN A 23 -5.91 -2.17 3.14
C ASN A 23 -6.68 -3.44 2.77
N TYR A 24 -5.98 -4.58 2.70
CA TYR A 24 -6.59 -5.83 2.24
C TYR A 24 -7.15 -6.71 3.37
N ASN A 25 -7.33 -6.16 4.57
CA ASN A 25 -7.77 -6.88 5.77
C ASN A 25 -6.95 -8.15 6.08
N LEU A 26 -5.70 -8.20 5.60
CA LEU A 26 -4.73 -9.26 5.79
C LEU A 26 -3.58 -8.75 6.65
N LEU A 27 -3.22 -9.52 7.69
CA LEU A 27 -2.02 -9.29 8.48
C LEU A 27 -1.04 -10.43 8.22
N LEU A 28 0.22 -10.10 7.95
CA LEU A 28 1.32 -11.05 7.87
C LEU A 28 2.33 -10.71 8.95
N ASN A 29 2.65 -11.68 9.81
CA ASN A 29 3.51 -11.50 10.98
C ASN A 29 3.15 -10.25 11.83
N GLY A 30 1.85 -10.01 12.02
CA GLY A 30 1.33 -8.85 12.75
C GLY A 30 1.36 -7.52 11.99
N LYS A 31 1.95 -7.44 10.80
CA LYS A 31 2.01 -6.23 9.96
C LYS A 31 0.95 -6.27 8.87
N ARG A 32 0.35 -5.11 8.58
CA ARG A 32 -0.73 -4.99 7.60
C ARG A 32 -0.22 -5.10 6.16
N VAL A 33 -0.91 -5.91 5.38
CA VAL A 33 -0.73 -6.00 3.93
C VAL A 33 -1.57 -4.92 3.25
N THR A 34 -0.92 -4.13 2.41
CA THR A 34 -1.52 -3.00 1.69
C THR A 34 -1.07 -2.99 0.23
N SER A 35 -1.69 -2.13 -0.57
CA SER A 35 -1.28 -1.92 -1.97
C SER A 35 0.18 -1.48 -2.15
N GLU A 36 0.84 -1.02 -1.08
CA GLU A 36 2.24 -0.60 -1.11
C GLU A 36 3.21 -1.78 -0.97
N ASN A 37 2.86 -2.82 -0.22
CA ASN A 37 3.75 -3.93 0.09
C ASN A 37 3.32 -5.28 -0.48
N CYS A 38 2.12 -5.40 -1.07
CA CYS A 38 1.58 -6.68 -1.52
C CYS A 38 2.43 -7.38 -2.58
N GLY A 39 3.19 -6.62 -3.38
CA GLY A 39 4.10 -7.18 -4.40
C GLY A 39 5.36 -7.84 -3.82
N ASP A 40 5.78 -7.48 -2.60
CA ASP A 40 6.91 -8.09 -1.91
C ASP A 40 6.77 -7.92 -0.39
N LEU A 41 6.31 -8.98 0.26
CA LEU A 41 6.06 -8.99 1.70
C LEU A 41 7.30 -9.34 2.53
N THR A 42 8.48 -9.49 1.91
CA THR A 42 9.75 -9.65 2.65
C THR A 42 10.18 -8.36 3.37
N ALA A 43 9.57 -7.22 3.03
CA ALA A 43 9.68 -5.97 3.80
C ALA A 43 9.01 -6.04 5.19
N ILE A 44 8.34 -7.15 5.51
CA ILE A 44 7.83 -7.45 6.84
C ILE A 44 8.89 -8.26 7.57
N GLU A 45 9.31 -7.77 8.75
CA GLU A 45 10.31 -8.44 9.57
C GLU A 45 9.87 -9.89 9.87
N GLY A 46 10.83 -10.83 9.85
CA GLY A 46 10.56 -12.25 10.06
C GLY A 46 9.97 -13.00 8.86
N VAL A 47 9.72 -12.31 7.73
CA VAL A 47 9.30 -12.92 6.46
C VAL A 47 10.50 -13.12 5.55
N LYS A 48 10.70 -14.35 5.08
CA LYS A 48 11.77 -14.75 4.15
C LYS A 48 11.19 -15.59 3.02
N GLY A 49 11.95 -15.72 1.93
CA GLY A 49 11.51 -16.41 0.71
C GLY A 49 10.64 -15.51 -0.17
N LYS A 50 9.85 -16.07 -1.07
CA LYS A 50 8.94 -15.30 -1.93
C LYS A 50 7.54 -15.30 -1.31
N VAL A 51 7.12 -14.11 -0.88
CA VAL A 51 5.78 -13.90 -0.30
C VAL A 51 5.14 -12.69 -0.97
N THR A 52 4.03 -12.95 -1.68
CA THR A 52 3.32 -11.91 -2.47
C THR A 52 1.83 -12.09 -2.31
N TYR A 53 1.09 -11.00 -2.35
CA TYR A 53 -0.36 -10.97 -2.32
C TYR A 53 -0.87 -10.24 -3.56
N ASP A 54 -1.68 -10.92 -4.37
CA ASP A 54 -2.41 -10.34 -5.48
C ASP A 54 -3.84 -10.03 -5.02
N ALA A 55 -4.14 -8.75 -4.85
CA ALA A 55 -5.47 -8.28 -4.45
C ALA A 55 -6.54 -8.45 -5.54
N THR A 56 -6.14 -8.55 -6.81
CA THR A 56 -7.08 -8.74 -7.93
C THR A 56 -7.67 -10.15 -7.91
N SER A 57 -6.81 -11.15 -7.72
CA SER A 57 -7.21 -12.56 -7.65
C SER A 57 -7.48 -13.04 -6.22
N ASN A 58 -7.18 -12.22 -5.20
CA ASN A 58 -7.20 -12.57 -3.78
C ASN A 58 -6.32 -13.79 -3.44
N VAL A 59 -5.11 -13.83 -4.01
CA VAL A 59 -4.16 -14.95 -3.83
C VAL A 59 -2.93 -14.51 -3.04
N LEU A 60 -2.67 -15.17 -1.92
CA LEU A 60 -1.40 -15.11 -1.18
C LEU A 60 -0.50 -16.26 -1.65
N THR A 61 0.63 -15.94 -2.27
CA THR A 61 1.64 -16.92 -2.69
C THR A 61 2.76 -16.99 -1.68
N LEU A 62 3.08 -18.22 -1.23
CA LEU A 62 4.19 -18.55 -0.36
C LEU A 62 5.09 -19.58 -1.06
N GLU A 63 6.25 -19.15 -1.52
CA GLU A 63 7.18 -20.02 -2.24
C GLU A 63 8.54 -20.01 -1.52
N ASN A 64 8.95 -21.18 -1.03
CA ASN A 64 10.13 -21.36 -0.18
C ASN A 64 10.20 -20.32 0.96
N ALA A 65 9.04 -20.06 1.58
CA ALA A 65 8.87 -18.98 2.53
C ALA A 65 9.03 -19.45 3.98
N THR A 66 9.60 -18.58 4.81
CA THR A 66 9.62 -18.72 6.27
C THR A 66 8.97 -17.50 6.89
N ILE A 67 8.01 -17.72 7.79
CA ILE A 67 7.40 -16.68 8.60
C ILE A 67 7.68 -17.05 10.05
N SER A 68 8.56 -16.28 10.69
CA SER A 68 8.94 -16.49 12.08
C SER A 68 8.75 -15.20 12.86
N ASN A 69 8.23 -15.31 14.08
CA ASN A 69 8.25 -14.19 14.99
C ASN A 69 9.70 -13.87 15.34
N ALA A 70 10.13 -12.63 15.16
CA ALA A 70 11.42 -12.15 15.65
C ALA A 70 11.26 -11.88 17.15
N SER A 71 11.20 -12.93 17.96
CA SER A 71 11.24 -12.84 19.42
C SER A 71 12.67 -12.65 19.92
#